data_AF-A0A954DIE0-F1
#
_entry.id   AF-A0A954DIE0-F1
#
_cell.length_a   1.000
_cell.length_b   1.000
_cell.length_c   1.000
_cell.angle_alpha   90.00
_cell.angle_beta   90.00
_cell.angle_gamma   90.00
#
_symmetry.space_group_name_H-M   'P 1'
#
loop_
_entity.id
_entity.type
_entity.pdbx_description
1 polymer ?
#
loop_
_entity_poly.entity_id
_entity_poly.type
_entity_poly.pdbx_seq_one_letter_code
_entity_poly.pdbx_strand_id
1 'polypeptide(L)'
;MSAGSRQGETLEAEPSIASWLAALASQKSASEHTLRAYGRELRRLEAFLATRSETPLSATNASLRAHLASLRAGGLETTSIRRALSAIRAYYRWVLGRDPSRHDPTTGLRGPRCGRPLPFVLTRGEVDLLLALDFGDDFHGIRDRAILETLYSSGCRVSELCRLDLDDVDLDASTLRLRG
;
A
#
# COMPACT_ATOMS: atom_id res chain seq x y z
N MET A 1 55.63 -13.56 -6.25
CA MET A 1 54.70 -14.73 -6.25
C MET A 1 53.58 -14.43 -5.28
N SER A 2 52.34 -14.56 -5.76
CA SER A 2 51.01 -14.47 -5.09
C SER A 2 50.74 -13.30 -4.14
N ALA A 3 49.92 -12.31 -4.46
CA ALA A 3 48.54 -12.31 -4.98
C ALA A 3 47.49 -12.85 -4.00
N GLY A 4 46.50 -12.00 -3.73
CA GLY A 4 45.15 -12.35 -3.31
C GLY A 4 44.79 -11.87 -1.90
N SER A 5 43.71 -11.14 -1.65
CA SER A 5 42.63 -10.69 -2.52
C SER A 5 41.89 -9.60 -1.76
N ARG A 6 41.50 -8.57 -2.51
CA ARG A 6 40.66 -7.44 -2.12
C ARG A 6 39.46 -7.93 -1.31
N GLN A 7 39.36 -7.52 -0.04
CA GLN A 7 38.05 -7.51 0.62
C GLN A 7 37.24 -6.45 -0.13
N GLY A 8 36.22 -6.93 -0.83
CA GLY A 8 35.29 -6.10 -1.57
C GLY A 8 34.64 -5.12 -0.61
N GLU A 9 35.05 -3.86 -0.72
CA GLU A 9 34.27 -2.70 -0.39
C GLU A 9 32.94 -2.86 -1.14
N THR A 10 31.94 -3.46 -0.49
CA THR A 10 30.57 -3.42 -1.00
C THR A 10 30.21 -1.95 -1.03
N LEU A 11 30.32 -1.34 -2.21
CA LEU A 11 29.71 -0.08 -2.55
C LEU A 11 28.23 -0.20 -2.19
N GLU A 12 27.86 0.17 -0.96
CA GLU A 12 26.46 0.33 -0.60
C GLU A 12 25.95 1.44 -1.51
N ALA A 13 25.21 1.05 -2.55
CA ALA A 13 24.65 1.99 -3.50
C ALA A 13 23.92 3.10 -2.74
N GLU A 14 24.09 4.34 -3.19
CA GLU A 14 23.47 5.50 -2.53
C GLU A 14 21.98 5.24 -2.27
N PRO A 15 21.48 5.61 -1.07
CA PRO A 15 20.09 5.39 -0.72
C PRO A 15 19.17 6.08 -1.73
N SER A 16 18.35 5.27 -2.40
CA SER A 16 17.46 5.71 -3.46
C SER A 16 16.08 5.07 -3.28
N ILE A 17 15.08 5.62 -3.96
CA ILE A 17 13.72 5.06 -3.93
C ILE A 17 13.73 3.61 -4.44
N ALA A 18 14.52 3.31 -5.47
CA ALA A 18 14.64 1.97 -6.03
C ALA A 18 15.26 0.98 -5.03
N SER A 19 16.36 1.37 -4.37
CA SER A 19 17.01 0.50 -3.38
C SER A 19 16.15 0.30 -2.14
N TRP A 20 15.35 1.31 -1.75
CA TRP A 20 14.36 1.15 -0.69
C TRP A 20 13.23 0.20 -1.07
N LEU A 21 12.65 0.33 -2.26
CA LEU A 21 11.57 -0.56 -2.73
C LEU A 21 12.04 -2.01 -2.81
N ALA A 22 13.28 -2.25 -3.26
CA ALA A 22 13.89 -3.58 -3.24
C ALA A 22 14.06 -4.12 -1.81
N ALA A 23 14.55 -3.28 -0.89
CA ALA A 23 14.69 -3.63 0.53
C ALA A 23 13.34 -3.83 1.25
N LEU A 24 12.27 -3.18 0.79
CA LEU A 24 10.93 -3.37 1.31
C LEU A 24 10.31 -4.67 0.76
N ALA A 25 10.57 -5.00 -0.50
CA ALA A 25 10.08 -6.22 -1.14
C ALA A 25 10.67 -7.51 -0.54
N SER A 26 11.89 -7.45 0.01
CA SER A 26 12.50 -8.59 0.71
C SER A 26 11.90 -8.85 2.10
N GLN A 27 11.10 -7.92 2.63
CA GLN A 27 10.41 -8.10 3.91
C GLN A 27 9.13 -8.90 3.69
N LYS A 28 8.97 -10.01 4.44
CA LYS A 28 7.81 -10.93 4.33
C LYS A 28 6.43 -10.25 4.49
N SER A 29 6.36 -9.03 5.00
CA SER A 29 5.12 -8.31 5.32
C SER A 29 4.67 -7.30 4.26
N ALA A 30 5.46 -7.04 3.21
CA ALA A 30 5.10 -6.04 2.20
C ALA A 30 4.28 -6.66 1.06
N SER A 31 2.98 -6.35 0.99
CA SER A 31 2.16 -6.75 -0.15
C SER A 31 2.61 -6.06 -1.44
N GLU A 32 2.46 -6.72 -2.58
CA GLU A 32 2.75 -6.15 -3.90
C GLU A 32 1.96 -4.85 -4.15
N HIS A 33 0.73 -4.78 -3.64
CA HIS A 33 -0.11 -3.58 -3.69
C HIS A 33 0.53 -2.42 -2.91
N THR A 34 1.07 -2.69 -1.71
CA THR A 34 1.80 -1.71 -0.90
C THR A 34 3.03 -1.19 -1.64
N LEU A 35 3.83 -2.09 -2.24
CA LEU A 35 5.02 -1.72 -3.02
C LEU A 35 4.67 -0.81 -4.20
N ARG A 36 3.65 -1.19 -4.99
CA ARG A 36 3.18 -0.37 -6.12
C ARG A 36 2.67 0.99 -5.67
N ALA A 37 1.86 1.02 -4.60
CA ALA A 37 1.32 2.26 -4.06
C ALA A 37 2.45 3.17 -3.57
N TYR A 38 3.36 2.67 -2.74
CA TYR A 38 4.47 3.44 -2.19
C TYR A 38 5.41 3.94 -3.28
N GLY A 39 5.78 3.07 -4.24
CA GLY A 39 6.63 3.47 -5.36
C GLY A 39 6.00 4.56 -6.22
N ARG A 40 4.68 4.51 -6.45
CA ARG A 40 3.98 5.59 -7.16
C ARG A 40 4.03 6.91 -6.39
N GLU A 41 3.75 6.89 -5.09
CA GLU A 41 3.77 8.14 -4.30
C GLU A 41 5.18 8.73 -4.21
N LEU A 42 6.23 7.90 -4.10
CA LEU A 42 7.61 8.39 -4.06
C LEU A 42 8.12 8.91 -5.41
N ARG A 43 7.72 8.31 -6.53
CA ARG A 43 8.03 8.86 -7.86
C ARG A 43 7.39 10.23 -8.07
N ARG A 44 6.18 10.46 -7.53
CA ARG A 44 5.55 11.79 -7.53
C ARG A 44 6.35 12.79 -6.70
N LEU A 45 6.88 12.37 -5.54
CA LEU A 45 7.77 13.21 -4.74
C LEU A 45 9.03 13.56 -5.52
N GLU A 46 9.70 12.56 -6.10
CA GLU A 46 10.94 12.77 -6.87
C GLU A 46 10.73 13.74 -8.04
N ALA A 47 9.66 13.55 -8.82
CA ALA A 47 9.30 14.46 -9.90
C ALA A 47 9.05 15.88 -9.38
N PHE A 48 8.39 16.04 -8.24
CA PHE A 48 8.17 17.35 -7.62
C PHE A 48 9.49 18.00 -7.16
N LEU A 49 10.37 17.24 -6.50
CA LEU A 49 11.66 17.75 -6.04
C LEU A 49 12.57 18.15 -7.21
N ALA A 50 12.52 17.42 -8.32
CA ALA A 50 13.25 17.77 -9.54
C ALA A 50 12.88 19.17 -10.07
N THR A 51 11.60 19.59 -9.96
CA THR A 51 11.19 20.97 -10.33
C THR A 51 11.84 22.06 -9.47
N ARG A 52 12.41 21.67 -8.32
CA ARG A 52 13.09 22.55 -7.37
C ARG A 52 14.60 22.34 -7.36
N SER A 53 15.14 21.53 -8.28
CA SER A 53 16.55 21.11 -8.29
C SER A 53 16.98 20.43 -6.98
N GLU A 54 16.08 19.70 -6.34
CA GLU A 54 16.32 18.95 -5.11
C GLU A 54 16.22 17.43 -5.37
N THR A 55 16.90 16.63 -4.57
CA THR A 55 16.77 15.17 -4.54
C THR A 55 16.08 14.73 -3.24
N PRO A 56 15.58 13.49 -3.15
CA PRO A 56 15.07 12.96 -1.89
C PRO A 56 16.08 13.06 -0.73
N LEU A 57 17.39 13.01 -1.01
CA LEU A 57 18.43 13.11 0.02
C LEU A 57 18.79 14.56 0.42
N SER A 58 18.48 15.54 -0.43
CA SER A 58 18.68 16.97 -0.15
C SER A 58 17.39 17.70 0.22
N ALA A 59 16.24 17.01 0.16
CA ALA A 59 14.94 17.63 0.37
C ALA A 59 14.80 18.22 1.78
N THR A 60 14.34 19.45 1.84
CA THR A 60 14.05 20.11 3.10
C THR A 60 12.64 19.81 3.59
N ASN A 61 12.40 20.03 4.88
CA ASN A 61 11.05 19.98 5.45
C ASN A 61 10.07 20.94 4.73
N ALA A 62 10.55 22.11 4.30
CA ALA A 62 9.75 23.07 3.53
C ALA A 62 9.36 22.50 2.16
N SER A 63 10.27 21.81 1.49
CA SER A 63 10.02 21.16 0.19
C SER A 63 9.01 20.02 0.32
N LEU A 64 9.09 19.23 1.38
CA LEU A 64 8.09 18.20 1.66
C LEU A 64 6.71 18.79 1.99
N ARG A 65 6.64 19.91 2.72
CA ARG A 65 5.37 20.63 2.92
C ARG A 65 4.80 21.15 1.61
N ALA A 66 5.64 21.74 0.76
CA ALA A 66 5.24 22.23 -0.55
C ALA A 66 4.71 21.09 -1.44
N HIS A 67 5.34 19.92 -1.40
CA HIS A 67 4.85 18.73 -2.11
C HIS A 67 3.45 18.30 -1.63
N LEU A 68 3.24 18.19 -0.32
CA LEU A 68 1.91 17.83 0.21
C LEU A 68 0.84 18.87 -0.16
N ALA A 69 1.21 20.15 -0.19
CA ALA A 69 0.33 21.21 -0.65
C ALA A 69 0.02 21.09 -2.16
N SER A 70 1.01 20.74 -2.98
CA SER A 70 0.80 20.56 -4.43
C SER A 70 -0.10 19.36 -4.74
N LEU A 71 0.02 18.26 -3.97
CA LEU A 71 -0.91 17.13 -4.08
C LEU A 71 -2.36 17.55 -3.79
N ARG A 72 -2.56 18.38 -2.75
CA ARG A 72 -3.88 18.91 -2.40
C ARG A 72 -4.42 19.84 -3.48
N ALA A 73 -3.59 20.73 -4.01
CA ALA A 73 -3.96 21.65 -5.09
C ALA A 73 -4.29 20.88 -6.39
N GLY A 74 -3.64 19.74 -6.63
CA GLY A 74 -3.96 18.82 -7.73
C GLY A 74 -5.20 17.96 -7.51
N GLY A 75 -6.02 18.23 -6.47
CA GLY A 75 -7.29 17.57 -6.24
C GLY A 75 -7.19 16.17 -5.63
N LEU A 76 -6.04 15.77 -5.05
CA LEU A 76 -5.97 14.48 -4.38
C LEU A 76 -6.79 14.48 -3.09
N GLU A 77 -7.55 13.41 -2.93
CA GLU A 77 -8.29 13.13 -1.69
C GLU A 77 -7.39 13.06 -0.46
N THR A 78 -7.97 13.44 0.69
CA THR A 78 -7.27 13.47 1.99
C THR A 78 -6.65 12.12 2.36
N THR A 79 -7.33 11.01 2.03
CA THR A 79 -6.84 9.65 2.23
C THR A 79 -5.61 9.34 1.38
N SER A 80 -5.60 9.80 0.13
CA SER A 80 -4.46 9.67 -0.79
C SER A 80 -3.25 10.45 -0.30
N ILE A 81 -3.45 11.69 0.18
CA ILE A 81 -2.36 12.51 0.73
C ILE A 81 -1.77 11.87 2.00
N ARG A 82 -2.60 11.29 2.86
CA ARG A 82 -2.11 10.55 4.05
C ARG A 82 -1.29 9.32 3.69
N ARG A 83 -1.69 8.59 2.64
CA ARG A 83 -0.93 7.45 2.10
C ARG A 83 0.41 7.91 1.51
N ALA A 84 0.42 9.01 0.76
CA ALA A 84 1.66 9.62 0.28
C ALA A 84 2.60 9.99 1.44
N LEU A 85 2.10 10.68 2.46
CA LEU A 85 2.88 11.01 3.66
C LEU A 85 3.42 9.76 4.38
N SER A 86 2.65 8.67 4.41
CA SER A 86 3.08 7.41 5.02
C SER A 86 4.24 6.77 4.24
N ALA A 87 4.15 6.75 2.91
CA ALA A 87 5.23 6.27 2.04
C ALA A 87 6.51 7.13 2.22
N ILE A 88 6.36 8.46 2.23
CA ILE A 88 7.46 9.41 2.44
C ILE A 88 8.16 9.14 3.78
N ARG A 89 7.42 9.05 4.88
CA ARG A 89 7.99 8.75 6.20
C ARG A 89 8.69 7.41 6.27
N ALA A 90 8.12 6.38 5.64
CA ALA A 90 8.71 5.05 5.63
C ALA A 90 10.05 5.04 4.86
N TYR A 91 10.13 5.79 3.75
CA TYR A 91 11.37 6.00 3.01
C TYR A 91 12.42 6.74 3.84
N TYR A 92 12.11 7.91 4.40
CA TYR A 92 13.08 8.68 5.17
C TYR A 92 13.55 7.94 6.42
N ARG A 93 12.67 7.20 7.10
CA ARG A 93 13.09 6.33 8.22
C ARG A 93 14.12 5.28 7.80
N TRP A 94 13.97 4.69 6.62
CA TRP A 94 14.93 3.73 6.10
C TRP A 94 16.25 4.38 5.72
N VAL A 95 16.23 5.58 5.12
CA VAL A 95 17.44 6.36 4.84
C VAL A 95 18.19 6.70 6.13
N LEU A 96 17.48 7.18 7.16
CA LEU A 96 18.05 7.55 8.46
C LEU A 96 18.55 6.34 9.26
N GLY A 97 17.99 5.15 9.02
CA GLY A 97 18.50 3.91 9.61
C GLY A 97 19.92 3.57 9.14
N ARG A 98 20.34 4.10 7.98
CA ARG A 98 21.70 3.93 7.43
C ARG A 98 22.64 5.04 7.85
N ASP A 99 22.11 6.24 8.08
CA ASP A 99 22.87 7.39 8.57
C ASP A 99 22.05 8.16 9.64
N PRO A 100 22.17 7.76 10.92
CA PRO A 100 21.45 8.39 12.01
C PRO A 100 21.88 9.83 12.30
N SER A 101 23.01 10.29 11.74
CA SER A 101 23.51 11.65 11.95
C SER A 101 22.68 12.71 11.22
N ARG A 102 21.88 12.28 10.23
CA ARG A 102 21.02 13.15 9.44
C ARG A 102 19.75 13.55 10.20
N HIS A 103 19.32 14.79 9.98
CA HIS A 103 18.03 15.27 10.46
C HIS A 103 16.88 14.67 9.63
N ASP A 104 15.81 14.19 10.28
CA ASP A 104 14.60 13.72 9.61
C ASP A 104 13.79 14.90 9.03
N PRO A 105 13.77 15.10 7.69
CA PRO A 105 13.05 16.21 7.08
C PRO A 105 11.53 16.00 7.17
N THR A 106 11.03 14.84 7.61
CA THR A 106 9.61 14.58 7.81
C THR A 106 9.08 15.00 9.19
N THR A 107 9.98 15.43 10.07
CA THR A 107 9.64 15.87 11.43
C THR A 107 8.60 17.00 11.41
N GLY A 108 7.52 16.82 12.17
CA GLY A 108 6.46 17.83 12.26
C GLY A 108 5.60 18.01 11.00
N LEU A 109 5.78 17.18 9.95
CA LEU A 109 4.83 17.14 8.84
C LEU A 109 3.50 16.55 9.33
N ARG A 110 2.40 17.27 9.11
CA ARG A 110 1.05 16.78 9.39
C ARG A 110 0.27 16.66 8.09
N GLY A 111 -0.28 15.47 7.84
CA GLY A 111 -1.22 15.28 6.75
C GLY A 111 -2.56 15.95 7.06
N PRO A 112 -3.40 16.19 6.03
CA PRO A 112 -4.75 16.67 6.23
C PRO A 112 -5.53 15.75 7.19
N ARG A 113 -6.33 16.36 8.08
CA ARG A 113 -7.23 15.60 8.96
C ARG A 113 -8.24 14.88 8.07
N CYS A 114 -8.15 13.56 8.01
CA CYS A 114 -9.22 12.75 7.45
C CYS A 114 -10.27 12.60 8.54
N GLY A 115 -11.49 13.08 8.28
CA GLY A 115 -12.65 12.54 8.98
C GLY A 115 -12.63 11.02 8.78
N ARG A 116 -12.90 10.27 9.84
CA ARG A 116 -13.13 8.82 9.72
C ARG A 116 -14.62 8.72 9.41
N PRO A 117 -15.05 8.58 8.14
CA PRO A 117 -16.46 8.29 7.91
C PRO A 117 -16.79 7.04 8.71
N LEU A 118 -17.95 7.05 9.37
CA LEU A 118 -18.44 5.82 9.99
C LEU A 118 -18.51 4.76 8.88
N PRO A 119 -18.10 3.51 9.16
CA PRO A 119 -18.30 2.43 8.22
C PRO A 119 -19.76 2.44 7.76
N PHE A 120 -19.98 2.43 6.45
CA PHE A 120 -21.31 2.17 5.93
C PHE A 120 -21.64 0.71 6.25
N VAL A 121 -22.71 0.49 7.01
CA VAL A 121 -23.18 -0.85 7.36
C VAL A 121 -24.54 -1.02 6.71
N LEU A 122 -24.68 -2.08 5.91
CA LEU A 122 -25.96 -2.46 5.34
C LEU A 122 -26.92 -2.85 6.47
N THR A 123 -28.14 -2.37 6.40
CA THR A 123 -29.23 -2.84 7.23
C THR A 123 -29.60 -4.28 6.84
N ARG A 124 -30.25 -5.01 7.75
CA ARG A 124 -30.75 -6.36 7.46
C ARG A 124 -31.63 -6.38 6.19
N GLY A 125 -32.54 -5.42 6.04
CA GLY A 125 -33.42 -5.34 4.88
C GLY A 125 -32.66 -5.09 3.56
N GLU A 126 -31.60 -4.27 3.57
CA GLU A 126 -30.77 -4.07 2.37
C GLU A 126 -30.01 -5.33 1.99
N VAL A 127 -29.54 -6.12 2.97
CA VAL A 127 -28.93 -7.42 2.72
C VAL A 127 -29.96 -8.40 2.15
N ASP A 128 -31.15 -8.47 2.73
CA ASP A 128 -32.23 -9.34 2.25
C ASP A 128 -32.59 -9.03 0.78
N LEU A 129 -32.61 -7.74 0.41
CA LEU A 129 -32.80 -7.30 -0.97
C LEU A 129 -31.67 -7.75 -1.89
N LEU A 130 -30.41 -7.67 -1.45
CA LEU A 130 -29.26 -8.14 -2.24
C LEU A 130 -29.29 -9.66 -2.45
N LEU A 131 -29.64 -10.43 -1.43
CA LEU A 131 -29.74 -11.89 -1.52
C LEU A 131 -30.94 -12.36 -2.36
N ALA A 132 -31.97 -11.51 -2.50
CA ALA A 132 -33.15 -11.79 -3.31
C ALA A 132 -33.01 -11.37 -4.78
N LEU A 133 -31.87 -10.81 -5.20
CA LEU A 133 -31.62 -10.46 -6.59
C LEU A 133 -31.67 -11.70 -7.48
N ASP A 134 -32.28 -11.57 -8.65
CA ASP A 134 -32.14 -12.55 -9.71
C ASP A 134 -30.78 -12.34 -10.40
N PHE A 135 -29.85 -13.27 -10.15
CA PHE A 135 -28.53 -13.25 -10.75
C PHE A 135 -28.51 -13.88 -12.14
N GLY A 136 -29.55 -14.62 -12.53
CA GLY A 136 -29.57 -15.45 -13.72
C GLY A 136 -28.87 -16.80 -13.54
N ASP A 137 -29.15 -17.73 -14.47
CA ASP A 137 -28.65 -19.12 -14.46
C ASP A 137 -27.40 -19.32 -15.33
N ASP A 138 -26.85 -18.23 -15.89
CA ASP A 138 -25.58 -18.31 -16.60
C ASP A 138 -24.41 -18.38 -15.62
N PHE A 139 -23.21 -18.64 -16.15
CA PHE A 139 -22.02 -18.75 -15.31
C PHE A 139 -21.78 -17.48 -14.46
N HIS A 140 -22.03 -16.29 -15.02
CA HIS A 140 -21.83 -15.04 -14.31
C HIS A 140 -22.82 -14.88 -13.15
N GLY A 141 -24.09 -15.23 -13.37
CA GLY A 141 -25.11 -15.18 -12.34
C GLY A 141 -24.81 -16.12 -11.17
N ILE A 142 -24.54 -17.39 -11.46
CA ILE A 142 -24.20 -18.39 -10.43
C ILE A 142 -22.95 -17.96 -9.66
N ARG A 143 -21.93 -17.45 -10.35
CA ARG A 143 -20.69 -16.95 -9.73
C ARG A 143 -20.95 -15.77 -8.81
N ASP A 144 -21.68 -14.76 -9.29
CA ASP A 144 -21.91 -13.51 -8.56
C ASP A 144 -22.78 -13.76 -7.31
N ARG A 145 -23.75 -14.68 -7.42
CA ARG A 145 -24.51 -15.19 -6.28
C ARG A 145 -23.61 -15.87 -5.25
N ALA A 146 -22.76 -16.81 -5.68
CA ALA A 146 -21.83 -17.51 -4.78
C ALA A 146 -20.87 -16.54 -4.08
N ILE A 147 -20.38 -15.51 -4.79
CA ILE A 147 -19.55 -14.43 -4.22
C ILE A 147 -20.30 -13.70 -3.11
N LEU A 148 -21.54 -13.26 -3.37
CA LEU A 148 -22.34 -12.51 -2.40
C LEU A 148 -22.66 -13.36 -1.16
N GLU A 149 -23.15 -14.59 -1.37
CA GLU A 149 -23.50 -15.50 -0.28
C GLU A 149 -22.28 -15.85 0.58
N THR A 150 -21.10 -16.07 -0.04
CA THR A 150 -19.86 -16.35 0.67
C THR A 150 -19.40 -15.15 1.50
N LEU A 151 -19.40 -13.94 0.93
CA LEU A 151 -19.04 -12.72 1.65
C LEU A 151 -19.96 -12.51 2.86
N TYR A 152 -21.27 -12.69 2.66
CA TYR A 152 -22.25 -12.52 3.72
C TYR A 152 -22.12 -13.59 4.82
N SER A 153 -21.89 -14.85 4.45
CA SER A 153 -21.89 -15.97 5.41
C SER A 153 -20.60 -16.07 6.22
N SER A 154 -19.47 -15.73 5.61
CA SER A 154 -18.14 -15.86 6.24
C SER A 154 -17.61 -14.56 6.83
N GLY A 155 -18.10 -13.41 6.38
CA GLY A 155 -17.53 -12.10 6.73
C GLY A 155 -16.09 -11.91 6.23
N CYS A 156 -15.66 -12.69 5.23
CA CYS A 156 -14.31 -12.61 4.69
C CYS A 156 -14.03 -11.29 3.96
N ARG A 157 -12.74 -10.95 3.85
CA ARG A 157 -12.31 -9.82 3.02
C ARG A 157 -12.36 -10.21 1.54
N VAL A 158 -12.64 -9.24 0.67
CA VAL A 158 -12.58 -9.43 -0.79
C VAL A 158 -11.26 -10.06 -1.24
N SER A 159 -10.13 -9.67 -0.63
CA SER A 159 -8.83 -10.25 -0.95
C SER A 159 -8.66 -11.72 -0.53
N GLU A 160 -9.38 -12.15 0.51
CA GLU A 160 -9.40 -13.55 0.95
C GLU A 160 -10.28 -14.36 0.00
N LEU A 161 -11.45 -13.84 -0.37
CA LEU A 161 -12.35 -14.45 -1.36
C LEU A 161 -11.66 -14.65 -2.73
N CYS A 162 -10.98 -13.62 -3.24
CA CYS A 162 -10.27 -13.70 -4.53
C CYS A 162 -9.11 -14.71 -4.55
N ARG A 163 -8.69 -15.22 -3.39
CA ARG A 163 -7.60 -16.21 -3.26
C ARG A 163 -8.09 -17.62 -2.96
N LEU A 164 -9.40 -17.82 -2.77
CA LEU A 164 -9.96 -19.16 -2.57
C LEU A 164 -9.65 -20.03 -3.78
N ASP A 165 -9.19 -21.24 -3.48
CA ASP A 165 -9.01 -22.31 -4.46
C ASP A 165 -9.94 -23.49 -4.14
N LEU A 166 -10.11 -24.42 -5.07
CA LEU A 166 -10.92 -25.61 -4.90
C LEU A 166 -10.44 -26.47 -3.71
N ASP A 167 -9.13 -26.51 -3.47
CA ASP A 167 -8.52 -27.22 -2.33
C ASP A 167 -8.87 -26.60 -0.97
N ASP A 168 -9.35 -25.36 -0.95
CA ASP A 168 -9.79 -24.69 0.28
C ASP A 168 -11.30 -24.93 0.55
N VAL A 169 -12.03 -25.61 -0.33
CA VAL A 169 -13.48 -25.88 -0.21
C VAL A 169 -13.73 -27.36 0.04
N ASP A 170 -14.39 -27.66 1.16
CA ASP A 170 -14.87 -29.01 1.49
C ASP A 170 -16.40 -29.00 1.46
N LEU A 171 -16.97 -29.47 0.34
CA LEU A 171 -18.42 -29.52 0.14
C LEU A 171 -19.09 -30.59 1.01
N ASP A 172 -18.39 -31.68 1.32
CA ASP A 172 -18.90 -32.76 2.17
C ASP A 172 -19.04 -32.28 3.62
N ALA A 173 -18.04 -31.54 4.10
CA ALA A 173 -18.09 -30.89 5.41
C ALA A 173 -18.89 -29.58 5.40
N SER A 174 -19.29 -29.07 4.23
CA SER A 174 -19.89 -27.73 4.06
C SER A 174 -19.05 -26.62 4.68
N THR A 175 -17.73 -26.69 4.50
CA THR A 175 -16.78 -25.70 5.03
C THR A 175 -15.87 -25.15 3.94
N LEU A 176 -15.35 -23.94 4.17
CA LEU A 176 -14.31 -23.34 3.35
C LEU A 176 -13.21 -22.76 4.25
N ARG A 177 -11.97 -22.79 3.80
CA ARG A 177 -10.79 -22.32 4.52
C ARG A 177 -10.28 -21.02 3.93
N LEU A 178 -10.32 -19.94 4.71
CA LEU A 178 -9.80 -18.62 4.29
C LEU A 178 -8.38 -18.41 4.80
N ARG A 179 -7.50 -17.88 3.95
CA ARG A 179 -6.11 -17.54 4.30
C ARG A 179 -5.98 -16.02 4.46
N GLY A 180 -5.80 -15.57 5.70
CA GLY A 180 -5.56 -14.17 6.07
C GLY A 180 -4.15 -13.68 5.73
#